data_AF-A0A819S6D0-F1
#
_entry.id   AF-A0A819S6D0-F1
#
_cell.length_a   1.000
_cell.length_b   1.000
_cell.length_c   1.000
_cell.angle_alpha   90.00
_cell.angle_beta   90.00
_cell.angle_gamma   90.00
#
_symmetry.space_group_name_H-M   'P 1'
#
loop_
_entity.id
_entity.type
_entity.pdbx_description
1 polymer ?
#
loop_
_entity_poly.entity_id
_entity_poly.type
_entity_poly.pdbx_seq_one_letter_code
_entity_poly.pdbx_strand_id
1 'polypeptide(L)'
;RIDIVNSNANIKDEAKYRACQLAKTNACFYVDDDWDIRIYIKSLYSHFLLEPTILHAITDQFTYFTNLMWTFFDESIDLHTGFSWIGCGSVFSRDNAMRHLMYMDFFLNNGGGR
;
A
#
# COMPACT_ATOMS: atom_id res chain seq x y z
N ARG A 1 20.74 2.04 -11.58
CA ARG A 1 21.51 1.54 -10.41
C ARG A 1 20.51 0.90 -9.47
N ILE A 2 20.79 -0.29 -8.97
CA ILE A 2 19.95 -1.01 -8.00
C ILE A 2 20.64 -0.89 -6.66
N ASP A 3 19.90 -0.44 -5.63
CA ASP A 3 20.40 -0.33 -4.27
C ASP A 3 19.63 -1.33 -3.40
N ILE A 4 20.36 -2.18 -2.66
CA ILE A 4 19.79 -3.18 -1.74
C ILE A 4 19.95 -2.64 -0.32
N VAL A 5 18.84 -2.53 0.41
CA VAL A 5 18.82 -2.06 1.80
C VAL A 5 18.33 -3.20 2.69
N ASN A 6 19.21 -3.72 3.54
CA ASN A 6 18.87 -4.80 4.47
C ASN A 6 18.45 -4.24 5.83
N SER A 7 17.42 -4.81 6.44
CA SER A 7 17.08 -4.58 7.85
C SER A 7 17.81 -5.59 8.75
N ASN A 8 18.09 -5.19 9.99
CA ASN A 8 18.71 -6.07 10.99
C ASN A 8 17.72 -7.11 11.57
N ALA A 9 16.44 -7.02 11.21
CA ALA A 9 15.37 -7.90 11.66
C ALA A 9 14.23 -7.95 10.63
N ASN A 10 13.34 -8.93 10.75
CA ASN A 10 12.13 -9.00 9.94
C ASN A 10 11.09 -7.97 10.44
N ILE A 11 11.03 -6.84 9.75
CA ILE A 11 10.07 -5.74 10.02
C ILE A 11 8.77 -5.89 9.22
N LYS A 12 8.54 -7.05 8.57
CA LYS A 12 7.29 -7.41 7.88
C LYS A 12 6.81 -6.30 6.92
N ASP A 13 5.52 -5.99 6.95
CA ASP A 13 4.88 -4.99 6.10
C ASP A 13 5.40 -3.57 6.30
N GLU A 14 6.05 -3.27 7.42
CA GLU A 14 6.64 -1.94 7.65
C GLU A 14 7.77 -1.64 6.66
N ALA A 15 8.45 -2.68 6.15
CA ALA A 15 9.56 -2.56 5.21
C ALA A 15 9.22 -1.71 4.00
N LYS A 16 8.00 -1.88 3.44
CA LYS A 16 7.60 -1.18 2.20
C LYS A 16 7.50 0.33 2.38
N TYR A 17 7.01 0.77 3.54
CA TYR A 17 6.91 2.19 3.86
C TYR A 17 8.27 2.79 4.20
N ARG A 18 9.13 2.06 4.92
CA ARG A 18 10.51 2.51 5.20
C ARG A 18 11.36 2.59 3.94
N ALA A 19 11.28 1.60 3.06
CA ALA A 19 11.96 1.64 1.77
C ALA A 19 11.50 2.83 0.93
N CYS A 20 10.19 3.12 0.91
CA CYS A 20 9.65 4.28 0.22
C CYS A 20 10.12 5.61 0.82
N GLN A 21 10.19 5.72 2.15
CA GLN A 21 10.73 6.90 2.84
C GLN A 21 12.19 7.18 2.44
N LEU A 22 13.00 6.13 2.24
CA LEU A 22 14.40 6.23 1.80
C LEU A 22 14.55 6.59 0.32
N ALA A 23 13.48 6.48 -0.48
CA ALA A 23 13.53 6.73 -1.91
C ALA A 23 13.75 8.22 -2.23
N LYS A 24 14.51 8.46 -3.31
CA LYS A 24 14.74 9.81 -3.85
C LYS A 24 13.57 10.32 -4.69
N THR A 25 12.65 9.44 -5.07
CA THR A 25 11.46 9.76 -5.87
C THR A 25 10.28 10.20 -4.99
N ASN A 26 9.30 10.86 -5.60
CA ASN A 26 8.10 11.35 -4.90
C ASN A 26 7.03 10.25 -4.71
N ALA A 27 7.19 9.12 -5.39
CA ALA A 27 6.28 7.99 -5.33
C ALA A 27 7.07 6.67 -5.38
N CYS A 28 6.42 5.63 -4.87
CA CYS A 28 6.96 4.30 -4.74
C CYS A 28 5.99 3.30 -5.32
N PHE A 29 6.53 2.34 -6.05
CA PHE A 29 5.82 1.15 -6.46
C PHE A 29 6.27 -0.01 -5.57
N TYR A 30 5.31 -0.83 -5.13
CA TYR A 30 5.56 -1.99 -4.27
C TYR A 30 4.84 -3.22 -4.82
N VAL A 31 5.52 -4.37 -4.74
CA VAL A 31 5.01 -5.69 -5.09
C VAL A 31 5.79 -6.74 -4.30
N ASP A 32 5.10 -7.77 -3.84
CA ASP A 32 5.71 -8.94 -3.19
C ASP A 32 6.40 -9.84 -4.25
N ASP A 33 7.28 -10.74 -3.83
CA ASP A 33 8.13 -11.55 -4.72
C ASP A 33 7.38 -12.68 -5.45
N ASP A 34 6.14 -12.95 -5.05
CA ASP A 34 5.25 -13.97 -5.61
C ASP A 34 4.12 -13.42 -6.49
N TRP A 35 4.17 -12.13 -6.86
CA TRP A 35 3.13 -11.47 -7.68
C TRP A 35 3.63 -10.97 -9.05
N ASP A 36 2.93 -11.37 -10.12
CA ASP A 36 3.14 -10.83 -11.47
C ASP A 36 2.09 -9.78 -11.85
N ILE A 37 2.50 -8.52 -11.86
CA ILE A 37 1.63 -7.37 -12.09
C ILE A 37 1.85 -6.71 -13.46
N ARG A 38 2.68 -7.31 -14.33
CA ARG A 38 3.15 -6.67 -15.58
C ARG A 38 2.00 -6.22 -16.48
N ILE A 39 0.91 -6.98 -16.51
CA ILE A 39 -0.26 -6.68 -17.34
C ILE A 39 -1.12 -5.52 -16.77
N TYR A 40 -0.97 -5.22 -15.48
CA TYR A 40 -1.78 -4.25 -14.74
C TYR A 40 -1.07 -2.92 -14.45
N ILE A 41 0.26 -2.90 -14.54
CA ILE A 41 1.09 -1.75 -14.11
C ILE A 41 0.72 -0.43 -14.79
N LYS A 42 0.36 -0.46 -16.08
CA LYS A 42 -0.01 0.74 -16.82
C LYS A 42 -1.29 1.36 -16.28
N SER A 43 -2.30 0.55 -16.01
CA SER A 43 -3.56 1.00 -15.42
C SER A 43 -3.34 1.54 -14.02
N LEU A 44 -2.61 0.79 -13.18
CA LEU A 44 -2.27 1.19 -11.82
C LEU A 44 -1.57 2.56 -11.79
N TYR A 45 -0.54 2.74 -12.63
CA TYR A 45 0.20 3.98 -12.67
C TYR A 45 -0.63 5.14 -13.25
N SER A 46 -1.45 4.89 -14.27
CA SER A 46 -2.33 5.92 -14.85
C SER A 46 -3.35 6.43 -13.82
N HIS A 47 -3.94 5.53 -13.02
CA HIS A 47 -4.84 5.92 -11.94
C HIS A 47 -4.13 6.72 -10.84
N PHE A 48 -2.92 6.31 -10.46
CA PHE A 48 -2.11 7.08 -9.52
C PHE A 48 -1.80 8.50 -10.02
N LEU A 49 -1.54 8.68 -11.33
CA LEU A 49 -1.30 10.02 -11.89
C LEU A 49 -2.53 10.94 -11.83
N LEU A 50 -3.75 10.37 -11.85
CA LEU A 50 -4.98 11.15 -11.69
C LEU A 50 -5.17 11.62 -10.24
N GLU A 51 -4.86 10.75 -9.27
CA GLU A 51 -5.05 11.02 -7.85
C GLU A 51 -3.84 10.59 -7.01
N PRO A 52 -2.72 11.33 -7.07
CA PRO A 52 -1.45 10.92 -6.45
C PRO A 52 -1.45 11.04 -4.93
N THR A 53 -2.47 11.66 -4.35
CA THR A 53 -2.63 11.84 -2.90
C THR A 53 -3.17 10.60 -2.21
N ILE A 54 -3.80 9.67 -2.93
CA ILE A 54 -4.32 8.42 -2.38
C ILE A 54 -3.43 7.23 -2.79
N LEU A 55 -3.52 6.14 -2.04
CA LEU A 55 -2.85 4.88 -2.39
C LEU A 55 -3.69 4.16 -3.44
N HIS A 56 -3.04 3.67 -4.48
CA HIS A 56 -3.65 2.82 -5.49
C HIS A 56 -3.10 1.41 -5.37
N ALA A 57 -3.97 0.41 -5.46
CA ALA A 57 -3.59 -1.00 -5.41
C ALA A 57 -4.30 -1.76 -6.53
N ILE A 58 -3.67 -2.85 -6.97
CA ILE A 58 -4.23 -3.79 -7.95
C ILE A 58 -4.03 -5.21 -7.43
N THR A 59 -4.84 -6.13 -7.92
CA THR A 59 -4.71 -7.56 -7.63
C THR A 59 -5.21 -8.37 -8.83
N ASP A 60 -4.93 -9.67 -8.85
CA ASP A 60 -5.46 -10.56 -9.88
C ASP A 60 -6.96 -10.85 -9.66
N GLN A 61 -7.60 -11.42 -10.68
CA GLN A 61 -9.04 -11.70 -10.65
C GLN A 61 -9.49 -12.62 -9.52
N PHE A 62 -8.75 -13.69 -9.22
CA PHE A 62 -9.14 -14.68 -8.21
C PHE A 62 -9.00 -14.10 -6.81
N THR A 63 -7.93 -13.34 -6.59
CA THR A 63 -7.71 -12.64 -5.33
C THR A 63 -8.71 -11.52 -5.13
N TYR A 64 -9.10 -10.81 -6.19
CA TYR A 64 -10.21 -9.85 -6.15
C TYR A 64 -11.50 -10.50 -5.63
N PHE A 65 -11.91 -11.65 -6.18
CA PHE A 65 -13.11 -12.34 -5.72
C PHE A 65 -13.02 -12.78 -4.25
N THR A 66 -11.84 -13.20 -3.81
CA THR A 66 -11.61 -13.52 -2.39
C THR A 66 -11.74 -12.27 -1.52
N ASN A 67 -11.20 -11.14 -1.97
CA ASN A 67 -11.23 -9.88 -1.24
C ASN A 67 -12.64 -9.29 -1.08
N LEU A 68 -13.60 -9.66 -1.94
CA LEU A 68 -14.99 -9.24 -1.81
C LEU A 68 -15.63 -9.69 -0.50
N MET A 69 -15.15 -10.78 0.11
CA MET A 69 -15.62 -11.24 1.42
C MET A 69 -15.37 -10.23 2.55
N TRP A 70 -14.40 -9.32 2.38
CA TRP A 70 -14.09 -8.23 3.31
C TRP A 70 -14.51 -6.86 2.78
N THR A 71 -15.44 -6.84 1.83
CA THR A 71 -16.08 -5.61 1.34
C THR A 71 -17.41 -5.43 2.05
N PHE A 72 -17.68 -4.22 2.52
CA PHE A 72 -18.88 -3.88 3.27
C PHE A 72 -19.48 -2.56 2.78
N PHE A 73 -20.81 -2.51 2.81
CA PHE A 73 -21.61 -1.38 2.38
C PHE A 73 -22.60 -1.02 3.48
N ASP A 74 -22.60 0.25 3.89
CA ASP A 74 -23.58 0.83 4.81
C ASP A 74 -24.20 2.09 4.20
N GLU A 75 -25.38 1.93 3.62
CA GLU A 75 -26.12 3.03 2.99
C GLU A 75 -26.56 4.09 4.01
N SER A 76 -26.69 3.74 5.31
CA SER A 76 -27.15 4.69 6.32
C SER A 76 -26.12 5.78 6.63
N ILE A 77 -24.84 5.51 6.32
CA ILE A 77 -23.71 6.42 6.52
C ILE A 77 -22.89 6.65 5.25
N ASP A 78 -23.41 6.27 4.07
CA ASP A 78 -22.75 6.38 2.76
C ASP A 78 -21.33 5.76 2.77
N LEU A 79 -21.17 4.61 3.45
CA LEU A 79 -19.89 3.94 3.58
C LEU A 79 -19.77 2.79 2.59
N HIS A 80 -18.83 2.94 1.66
CA HIS A 80 -18.42 1.90 0.72
C HIS A 80 -16.95 1.58 0.97
N THR A 81 -16.69 0.41 1.57
CA THR A 81 -15.33 0.01 1.89
C THR A 81 -15.02 -1.39 1.40
N GLY A 82 -13.79 -1.57 0.94
CA GLY A 82 -13.28 -2.84 0.44
C GLY A 82 -11.88 -3.09 0.98
N PHE A 83 -11.40 -4.28 0.70
CA PHE A 83 -10.09 -4.71 1.15
C PHE A 83 -9.18 -5.00 -0.03
N SER A 84 -7.89 -4.69 0.12
CA SER A 84 -6.87 -4.94 -0.89
C SER A 84 -5.56 -5.36 -0.26
N TRP A 85 -4.93 -6.37 -0.83
CA TRP A 85 -3.57 -6.78 -0.51
C TRP A 85 -2.60 -5.88 -1.27
N ILE A 86 -1.99 -4.92 -0.56
CA ILE A 86 -1.07 -3.95 -1.18
C ILE A 86 0.20 -4.61 -1.78
N GLY A 87 0.50 -5.86 -1.40
CA GLY A 87 1.58 -6.67 -1.97
C GLY A 87 1.30 -7.22 -3.36
N CYS A 88 0.03 -7.29 -3.77
CA CYS A 88 -0.34 -7.65 -5.13
C CYS A 88 0.00 -6.58 -6.18
N GLY A 89 0.63 -5.47 -5.79
CA GLY A 89 0.91 -4.32 -6.62
C GLY A 89 0.24 -3.07 -6.07
N SER A 90 1.05 -2.09 -5.67
CA SER A 90 0.56 -0.79 -5.22
C SER A 90 1.47 0.36 -5.61
N VAL A 91 0.89 1.55 -5.73
CA VAL A 91 1.60 2.81 -5.92
C VAL A 91 1.08 3.83 -4.91
N PHE A 92 2.00 4.48 -4.22
CA PHE A 92 1.70 5.54 -3.25
C PHE A 92 2.81 6.58 -3.21
N SER A 93 2.46 7.80 -2.78
CA SER A 93 3.44 8.87 -2.61
C SER A 93 4.36 8.60 -1.42
N ARG A 94 5.57 9.17 -1.46
CA ARG A 94 6.48 9.14 -0.31
C ARG A 94 5.86 9.79 0.92
N ASP A 95 5.05 10.83 0.72
CA ASP A 95 4.31 11.50 1.79
C ASP A 95 3.28 10.57 2.45
N ASN A 96 2.60 9.71 1.66
CA ASN A 96 1.70 8.69 2.20
C ASN A 96 2.46 7.67 3.06
N ALA A 97 3.66 7.26 2.64
CA ALA A 97 4.50 6.35 3.41
C ALA A 97 4.96 6.97 4.74
N MET A 98 5.45 8.21 4.70
CA MET A 98 5.89 8.93 5.89
C MET A 98 4.73 9.15 6.88
N ARG A 99 3.55 9.50 6.37
CA ARG A 99 2.35 9.66 7.20
C ARG A 99 1.90 8.35 7.84
N HIS A 100 1.96 7.24 7.09
CA HIS A 100 1.67 5.92 7.64
C HIS A 100 2.63 5.56 8.78
N LEU A 101 3.94 5.74 8.59
CA LEU A 101 4.95 5.50 9.62
C LEU A 101 4.75 6.37 10.86
N MET A 102 4.38 7.64 10.68
CA MET A 102 4.05 8.56 11.78
C MET A 102 2.85 8.06 12.59
N TYR A 103 1.76 7.65 11.92
CA TYR A 103 0.59 7.11 12.62
C TYR A 103 0.90 5.78 13.30
N MET A 104 1.64 4.90 12.64
CA MET A 104 2.06 3.62 13.22
C MET A 104 2.87 3.83 14.51
N ASP A 105 3.84 4.74 14.51
CA ASP A 105 4.60 5.11 15.72
C ASP A 105 3.68 5.66 16.82
N PHE A 106 2.76 6.56 16.46
CA PHE A 106 1.78 7.10 17.42
C PHE A 106 0.92 6.00 18.07
N PHE A 107 0.36 5.08 17.28
CA PHE A 107 -0.52 4.04 17.80
C PHE A 107 0.23 2.98 18.61
N LEU A 108 1.43 2.60 18.19
CA LEU A 108 2.22 1.55 18.86
C LEU A 108 2.94 2.05 20.12
N ASN A 109 3.43 3.30 20.12
CA ASN A 109 4.31 3.80 21.17
C ASN A 109 3.65 4.83 22.10
N ASN A 110 2.62 5.56 21.64
CA ASN A 110 2.02 6.68 22.38
C ASN A 110 0.59 6.41 22.90
N GLY A 111 0.17 5.15 23.00
CA GLY A 111 -1.06 4.77 23.71
C GLY A 111 -2.36 4.91 22.93
N GLY A 112 -2.30 4.79 21.60
CA GLY A 112 -3.50 4.76 20.75
C GLY A 112 -4.36 3.49 20.86
N GLY A 113 -3.97 2.55 21.73
CA GLY A 113 -4.81 1.42 22.13
C GLY A 113 -5.78 1.83 23.24
N ARG A 114 -7.03 2.06 22.87
CA ARG A 114 -8.17 1.75 23.72
C ARG A 114 -8.75 0.43 23.28
#